data_AF-A0A498S8F9-F1
#
_entry.id   AF-A0A498S8F9-F1
#
_cell.length_a   1.000
_cell.length_b   1.000
_cell.length_c   1.000
_cell.angle_alpha   90.00
_cell.angle_beta   90.00
_cell.angle_gamma   90.00
#
_symmetry.space_group_name_H-M   'P 1'
#
loop_
_entity.id
_entity.type
_entity.pdbx_description
1 polymer ?
#
loop_
_entity_poly.entity_id
_entity_poly.type
_entity_poly.pdbx_seq_one_letter_code
_entity_poly.pdbx_strand_id
1 'polypeptide(L)'
;MPLVGSAIHSREVTMEKEKEVFVYDKDDEFYSAPGFCYLLHYRNAAIFCGILEILLLIIATLVFLNLQLGKANIRIWLSTILIIFLVFATVTTLLMIYGIVTEKPKYMWPLMAFMHVEITILIISAIASITSMSMGLLATHRLFGLYVSIKKLENHFGPIWPFNLAVLSFFAATIVIWSYIIVRGAYDYLLDKEYFMKKPNIEMVKTIVVNGM
;
A
#
# COMPACT_ATOMS: atom_id res chain seq x y z
N MET A 1 -24.21 53.42 34.48
CA MET A 1 -24.33 52.09 35.12
C MET A 1 -25.81 51.81 35.39
N PRO A 2 -26.26 50.55 35.43
CA PRO A 2 -26.03 49.41 34.53
C PRO A 2 -27.40 48.91 33.96
N LEU A 3 -27.62 47.82 33.22
CA LEU A 3 -26.84 46.76 32.54
C LEU A 3 -27.09 46.90 31.00
N VAL A 4 -26.66 46.08 30.02
CA VAL A 4 -26.06 44.73 29.90
C VAL A 4 -27.05 43.54 30.02
N GLY A 5 -27.97 43.39 29.05
CA GLY A 5 -28.90 42.25 28.92
C GLY A 5 -28.66 41.41 27.67
N SER A 6 -27.65 40.54 27.68
CA SER A 6 -27.29 39.69 26.53
C SER A 6 -28.27 38.54 26.31
N ALA A 7 -29.17 38.68 25.34
CA ALA A 7 -29.90 37.58 24.74
C ALA A 7 -29.33 37.27 23.35
N ILE A 8 -28.21 36.53 23.30
CA ILE A 8 -27.77 35.90 22.05
C ILE A 8 -28.83 34.87 21.69
N HIS A 9 -29.75 35.24 20.80
CA HIS A 9 -30.67 34.30 20.20
C HIS A 9 -29.88 33.43 19.25
N SER A 10 -29.32 32.34 19.78
CA SER A 10 -28.69 31.30 19.00
C SER A 10 -29.71 30.78 17.99
N ARG A 11 -29.58 31.26 16.74
CA ARG A 11 -30.01 30.49 15.59
C ARG A 11 -29.17 29.21 15.61
N GLU A 12 -29.70 28.19 16.28
CA GLU A 12 -29.56 26.84 15.76
C GLU A 12 -30.08 26.90 14.33
N VAL A 13 -29.14 27.03 13.39
CA VAL A 13 -29.44 26.81 11.98
C VAL A 13 -29.69 25.32 11.89
N THR A 14 -30.97 24.95 12.03
CA THR A 14 -31.47 23.61 11.74
C THR A 14 -31.26 23.37 10.26
N MET A 15 -30.02 23.02 9.89
CA MET A 15 -29.75 22.37 8.62
C MET A 15 -30.55 21.08 8.67
N GLU A 16 -31.65 21.06 7.93
CA GLU A 16 -32.41 19.86 7.64
C GLU A 16 -31.50 18.95 6.83
N LYS A 17 -30.73 18.13 7.57
CA LYS A 17 -29.97 17.01 7.02
C LYS A 17 -31.00 16.05 6.49
N GLU A 18 -31.33 16.20 5.21
CA GLU A 18 -32.23 15.31 4.48
C GLU A 18 -31.71 13.88 4.63
N LYS A 19 -32.43 13.09 5.45
CA LYS A 19 -31.99 11.76 5.87
C LYS A 19 -32.38 10.75 4.81
N GLU A 20 -31.70 10.80 3.67
CA GLU A 20 -31.83 9.77 2.65
C GLU A 20 -31.53 8.39 3.28
N VAL A 21 -32.50 7.49 3.13
CA VAL A 21 -32.35 6.09 3.56
C VAL A 21 -31.34 5.44 2.63
N PHE A 22 -30.20 5.01 3.17
CA PHE A 22 -29.14 4.40 2.41
C PHE A 22 -29.60 3.06 1.80
N VAL A 23 -29.98 3.11 0.53
CA VAL A 23 -30.05 1.93 -0.33
C VAL A 23 -28.61 1.60 -0.72
N TYR A 24 -28.18 0.35 -0.49
CA TYR A 24 -26.89 -0.13 -0.96
C TYR A 24 -26.89 -0.16 -2.49
N ASP A 25 -26.26 0.84 -3.12
CA ASP A 25 -25.84 0.74 -4.51
C ASP A 25 -24.45 0.10 -4.59
N LYS A 26 -24.31 -0.82 -5.55
CA LYS A 26 -23.06 -1.51 -5.87
C LYS A 26 -22.05 -0.57 -6.52
N ASP A 27 -22.53 0.46 -7.20
CA ASP A 27 -21.76 1.35 -8.07
C ASP A 27 -21.77 2.82 -7.58
N ASP A 28 -22.07 3.06 -6.28
CA ASP A 28 -21.93 4.37 -5.58
C ASP A 28 -20.50 4.93 -5.68
N GLU A 29 -20.36 6.24 -5.89
CA GLU A 29 -19.06 6.94 -5.93
C GLU A 29 -18.23 6.73 -4.65
N PHE A 30 -18.87 6.44 -3.52
CA PHE A 30 -18.21 6.03 -2.28
C PHE A 30 -17.27 4.81 -2.45
N TYR A 31 -17.54 3.95 -3.43
CA TYR A 31 -16.73 2.76 -3.75
C TYR A 31 -15.75 2.98 -4.92
N SER A 32 -15.56 4.22 -5.37
CA SER A 32 -14.44 4.63 -6.22
C SER A 32 -13.17 4.87 -5.39
N ALA A 33 -12.03 4.36 -5.86
CA ALA A 33 -10.78 4.39 -5.11
C ALA A 33 -10.15 5.80 -5.12
N PRO A 34 -9.99 6.47 -3.95
CA PRO A 34 -9.38 7.80 -3.88
C PRO A 34 -7.90 7.78 -4.29
N GLY A 35 -7.22 6.65 -4.10
CA GLY A 35 -5.84 6.43 -4.58
C GLY A 35 -5.69 6.47 -6.11
N PHE A 36 -6.79 6.42 -6.86
CA PHE A 36 -6.87 6.61 -8.32
C PHE A 36 -7.63 7.89 -8.70
N CYS A 37 -7.70 8.89 -7.80
CA CYS A 37 -8.50 10.11 -8.00
C CYS A 37 -9.98 9.81 -8.34
N TYR A 38 -10.53 8.75 -7.75
CA TYR A 38 -11.89 8.22 -8.00
C TYR A 38 -12.15 7.69 -9.43
N LEU A 39 -11.12 7.55 -10.28
CA LEU A 39 -11.27 7.08 -11.67
C LEU A 39 -11.52 5.56 -11.80
N LEU A 40 -11.33 4.78 -10.74
CA LEU A 40 -11.49 3.32 -10.73
C LEU A 40 -12.24 2.86 -9.49
N HIS A 41 -13.32 2.09 -9.67
CA HIS A 41 -13.98 1.34 -8.61
C HIS A 41 -12.99 0.36 -7.94
N TYR A 42 -13.04 0.24 -6.60
CA TYR A 42 -12.04 -0.47 -5.79
C TYR A 42 -11.64 -1.87 -6.31
N ARG A 43 -12.61 -2.68 -6.78
CA ARG A 43 -12.34 -4.01 -7.37
C ARG A 43 -11.30 -3.97 -8.50
N ASN A 44 -11.43 -3.01 -9.42
CA ASN A 44 -10.56 -2.90 -10.59
C ASN A 44 -9.21 -2.30 -10.20
N ALA A 45 -9.24 -1.32 -9.29
CA ALA A 45 -8.05 -0.71 -8.72
C ALA A 45 -7.15 -1.74 -8.00
N ALA A 46 -7.73 -2.63 -7.19
CA ALA A 46 -7.00 -3.69 -6.50
C ALA A 46 -6.36 -4.71 -7.46
N ILE A 47 -7.08 -5.12 -8.51
CA ILE A 47 -6.53 -6.01 -9.55
C ILE A 47 -5.34 -5.34 -10.26
N PHE A 48 -5.43 -4.05 -10.59
CA PHE A 48 -4.32 -3.30 -11.16
C PHE A 48 -3.11 -3.25 -10.22
N CYS A 49 -3.32 -2.97 -8.92
CA CYS A 49 -2.25 -2.94 -7.93
C CYS A 49 -1.48 -4.26 -7.82
N GLY A 50 -2.17 -5.41 -7.80
CA GLY A 50 -1.51 -6.72 -7.79
C GLY A 50 -0.74 -7.04 -9.08
N ILE A 51 -1.23 -6.60 -10.24
CA ILE A 51 -0.49 -6.73 -11.51
C ILE A 51 0.77 -5.84 -11.50
N LEU A 52 0.67 -4.63 -10.95
CA LEU A 52 1.79 -3.70 -10.80
C LEU A 52 2.86 -4.23 -9.83
N GLU A 53 2.45 -4.83 -8.71
CA GLU A 53 3.32 -5.50 -7.73
C GLU A 53 4.16 -6.61 -8.38
N ILE A 54 3.50 -7.53 -9.11
CA ILE A 54 4.18 -8.59 -9.87
C ILE A 54 5.15 -7.99 -10.90
N LEU A 55 4.74 -6.95 -11.65
CA LEU A 55 5.58 -6.32 -12.66
C LEU A 55 6.84 -5.69 -12.04
N LEU A 56 6.71 -5.01 -10.91
CA LEU A 56 7.84 -4.42 -10.18
C LEU A 56 8.79 -5.49 -9.63
N LEU A 57 8.27 -6.61 -9.10
CA LEU A 57 9.07 -7.74 -8.64
C LEU A 57 9.77 -8.48 -9.80
N ILE A 58 9.16 -8.58 -10.97
CA ILE A 58 9.81 -9.09 -12.19
C ILE A 58 10.97 -8.18 -12.59
N ILE A 59 10.75 -6.86 -12.67
CA ILE A 59 11.79 -5.88 -13.01
C ILE A 59 12.96 -5.94 -12.01
N ALA A 60 12.67 -5.96 -10.71
CA ALA A 60 13.68 -6.11 -9.67
C ALA A 60 14.47 -7.41 -9.81
N THR A 61 13.79 -8.55 -10.02
CA THR A 61 14.43 -9.86 -10.21
C THR A 61 15.34 -9.87 -11.43
N LEU A 62 14.90 -9.30 -12.57
CA LEU A 62 15.72 -9.18 -13.78
C LEU A 62 16.95 -8.31 -13.58
N VAL A 63 16.83 -7.18 -12.86
CA VAL A 63 17.97 -6.31 -12.52
C VAL A 63 19.00 -7.05 -11.65
N PHE A 64 18.55 -7.75 -10.60
CA PHE A 64 19.46 -8.51 -9.73
C PHE A 64 20.12 -9.71 -10.44
N LEU A 65 19.39 -10.42 -11.31
CA LEU A 65 19.96 -11.48 -12.16
C LEU A 65 21.00 -10.93 -13.14
N ASN A 66 20.74 -9.79 -13.79
CA ASN A 66 21.69 -9.15 -14.69
C ASN A 66 22.97 -8.72 -13.95
N LEU A 67 22.85 -8.13 -12.75
CA LEU A 67 24.00 -7.79 -11.90
C LEU A 67 24.82 -9.04 -11.53
N GLN A 68 24.16 -10.13 -11.14
CA GLN A 68 24.81 -11.41 -10.80
C GLN A 68 25.60 -11.99 -11.99
N LEU A 69 25.05 -11.94 -13.20
CA LEU A 69 25.74 -12.35 -14.43
C LEU A 69 26.87 -11.37 -14.82
N GLY A 70 26.66 -10.07 -14.59
CA GLY A 70 27.55 -8.95 -14.93
C GLY A 70 28.82 -8.80 -14.08
N LYS A 71 29.32 -9.87 -13.46
CA LYS A 71 30.52 -9.93 -12.58
C LYS A 71 30.40 -9.25 -11.21
N ALA A 72 29.28 -8.57 -10.91
CA ALA A 72 28.96 -8.15 -9.55
C ALA A 72 28.52 -9.41 -8.76
N ASN A 73 29.44 -9.94 -7.94
CA ASN A 73 29.24 -11.21 -7.24
C ASN A 73 28.34 -11.04 -6.01
N ILE A 74 27.08 -10.67 -6.28
CA ILE A 74 25.95 -10.71 -5.36
C ILE A 74 25.79 -12.17 -4.90
N ARG A 75 25.58 -12.40 -3.60
CA ARG A 75 25.38 -13.76 -3.10
C ARG A 75 24.11 -14.33 -3.72
N ILE A 76 24.20 -15.52 -4.31
CA ILE A 76 23.09 -16.26 -4.96
C ILE A 76 21.80 -16.22 -4.12
N TRP A 77 21.94 -16.34 -2.79
CA TRP A 77 20.86 -16.19 -1.80
C TRP A 77 19.94 -14.99 -2.00
N LEU A 78 20.44 -13.80 -2.37
CA LEU A 78 19.59 -12.62 -2.58
C LEU A 78 18.69 -12.78 -3.81
N SER A 79 19.23 -13.28 -4.92
CA SER A 79 18.47 -13.60 -6.12
C SER A 79 17.46 -14.72 -5.87
N THR A 80 17.84 -15.75 -5.10
CA THR A 80 16.94 -16.83 -4.67
C THR A 80 15.79 -16.30 -3.81
N ILE A 81 16.05 -15.37 -2.88
CA ILE A 81 15.02 -14.72 -2.07
C ILE A 81 14.07 -13.90 -2.95
N LEU A 82 14.57 -13.09 -3.88
CA LEU A 82 13.72 -12.32 -4.81
C LEU A 82 12.82 -13.21 -5.67
N ILE A 83 13.34 -14.34 -6.17
CA ILE A 83 12.53 -15.33 -6.90
C ILE A 83 11.44 -15.94 -6.00
N ILE A 84 11.74 -16.23 -4.73
CA ILE A 84 10.76 -16.72 -3.76
C ILE A 84 9.67 -15.65 -3.51
N PHE A 85 10.04 -14.37 -3.33
CA PHE A 85 9.08 -13.27 -3.17
C PHE A 85 8.18 -13.12 -4.41
N LEU A 86 8.73 -13.21 -5.62
CA LEU A 86 7.95 -13.18 -6.86
C LEU A 86 6.96 -14.37 -6.97
N VAL A 87 7.35 -15.56 -6.54
CA VAL A 87 6.44 -16.72 -6.47
C VAL A 87 5.35 -16.53 -5.41
N PHE A 88 5.66 -15.95 -4.25
CA PHE A 88 4.64 -15.62 -3.26
C PHE A 88 3.67 -14.54 -3.76
N ALA A 89 4.16 -13.43 -4.30
CA ALA A 89 3.35 -12.32 -4.82
C ALA A 89 2.41 -12.75 -5.97
N THR A 90 2.88 -13.60 -6.88
CA THR A 90 2.04 -14.16 -7.95
C THR A 90 0.95 -15.07 -7.41
N VAL A 91 1.23 -15.92 -6.42
CA VAL A 91 0.24 -16.79 -5.78
C VAL A 91 -0.78 -15.99 -4.95
N THR A 92 -0.35 -15.00 -4.16
CA THR A 92 -1.25 -14.16 -3.35
C THR A 92 -2.12 -13.24 -4.21
N THR A 93 -1.57 -12.70 -5.30
CA THR A 93 -2.34 -11.89 -6.27
C THR A 93 -3.39 -12.74 -7.00
N LEU A 94 -3.04 -13.95 -7.47
CA LEU A 94 -4.02 -14.87 -8.05
C LEU A 94 -5.14 -15.23 -7.08
N LEU A 95 -4.80 -15.43 -5.79
CA LEU A 95 -5.77 -15.70 -4.74
C LEU A 95 -6.67 -14.49 -4.44
N MET A 96 -6.13 -13.26 -4.47
CA MET A 96 -6.91 -12.02 -4.38
C MET A 96 -7.86 -11.89 -5.58
N ILE A 97 -7.40 -12.10 -6.81
CA ILE A 97 -8.24 -12.04 -8.02
C ILE A 97 -9.39 -13.05 -7.91
N TYR A 98 -9.10 -14.29 -7.49
CA TYR A 98 -10.12 -15.31 -7.22
C TYR A 98 -11.11 -14.87 -6.12
N GLY A 99 -10.63 -14.21 -5.06
CA GLY A 99 -11.47 -13.62 -4.01
C GLY A 99 -12.40 -12.51 -4.51
N ILE A 100 -11.90 -11.63 -5.38
CA ILE A 100 -12.67 -10.53 -5.98
C ILE A 100 -13.71 -11.07 -6.98
N VAL A 101 -13.39 -12.12 -7.74
CA VAL A 101 -14.31 -12.77 -8.70
C VAL A 101 -15.38 -13.61 -7.98
N THR A 102 -15.00 -14.36 -6.93
CA THR A 102 -15.96 -15.17 -6.13
C THR A 102 -16.65 -14.39 -5.02
N GLU A 103 -16.40 -13.08 -4.92
CA GLU A 103 -16.94 -12.12 -3.94
C GLU A 103 -16.77 -12.59 -2.49
N LYS A 104 -15.61 -13.19 -2.19
CA LYS A 104 -15.25 -13.75 -0.88
C LYS A 104 -14.03 -13.03 -0.30
N PRO A 105 -14.21 -12.02 0.58
CA PRO A 105 -13.12 -11.15 1.04
C PRO A 105 -11.99 -11.91 1.74
N LYS A 106 -12.29 -13.05 2.39
CA LYS A 106 -11.30 -13.90 3.09
C LYS A 106 -10.07 -14.28 2.24
N TYR A 107 -10.21 -14.40 0.92
CA TYR A 107 -9.10 -14.77 0.03
C TYR A 107 -8.13 -13.61 -0.29
N MET A 108 -8.47 -12.36 0.03
CA MET A 108 -7.58 -11.20 -0.15
C MET A 108 -6.60 -11.02 1.02
N TRP A 109 -6.89 -11.62 2.19
CA TRP A 109 -6.08 -11.46 3.39
C TRP A 109 -4.60 -11.89 3.25
N PRO A 110 -4.25 -12.99 2.54
CA PRO A 110 -2.86 -13.37 2.34
C PRO A 110 -2.02 -12.34 1.55
N LEU A 111 -2.63 -11.60 0.61
CA LEU A 111 -1.92 -10.52 -0.10
C LEU A 111 -1.70 -9.32 0.83
N MET A 112 -2.72 -8.91 1.59
CA MET A 112 -2.60 -7.84 2.58
C MET A 112 -1.54 -8.14 3.66
N ALA A 113 -1.39 -9.41 4.06
CA ALA A 113 -0.36 -9.87 4.98
C ALA A 113 1.04 -9.89 4.32
N PHE A 114 1.14 -10.29 3.04
CA PHE A 114 2.39 -10.25 2.28
C PHE A 114 2.92 -8.82 2.11
N MET A 115 2.07 -7.87 1.71
CA MET A 115 2.42 -6.44 1.61
C MET A 115 2.97 -5.86 2.93
N HIS A 116 2.43 -6.27 4.09
CA HIS A 116 2.98 -5.86 5.39
C HIS A 116 4.42 -6.35 5.62
N VAL A 117 4.74 -7.57 5.19
CA VAL A 117 6.10 -8.14 5.28
C VAL A 117 7.05 -7.38 4.36
N GLU A 118 6.63 -7.07 3.12
CA GLU A 118 7.44 -6.27 2.19
C GLU A 118 7.72 -4.87 2.74
N ILE A 119 6.70 -4.13 3.18
CA ILE A 119 6.86 -2.79 3.79
C ILE A 119 7.83 -2.86 4.97
N THR A 120 7.70 -3.87 5.84
CA THR A 120 8.59 -4.06 7.00
C THR A 120 10.04 -4.27 6.57
N ILE A 121 10.30 -5.12 5.57
CA ILE A 121 11.65 -5.37 5.04
C ILE A 121 12.24 -4.12 4.40
N LEU A 122 11.45 -3.38 3.62
CA LEU A 122 11.87 -2.16 2.94
C LEU A 122 12.22 -1.04 3.95
N ILE A 123 11.41 -0.84 4.99
CA ILE A 123 11.70 0.14 6.04
C ILE A 123 12.95 -0.26 6.86
N ILE A 124 13.11 -1.54 7.20
CA ILE A 124 14.33 -2.03 7.87
C ILE A 124 15.57 -1.83 6.98
N SER A 125 15.46 -2.09 5.67
CA SER A 125 16.53 -1.84 4.68
C SER A 125 16.91 -0.35 4.62
N ALA A 126 15.92 0.55 4.55
CA ALA A 126 16.16 1.98 4.55
C ALA A 126 16.86 2.47 5.82
N ILE A 127 16.40 2.03 7.00
CA ILE A 127 17.02 2.36 8.30
C ILE A 127 18.46 1.85 8.35
N ALA A 128 18.70 0.58 8.06
CA ALA A 128 20.05 -0.01 8.08
C ALA A 128 21.01 0.72 7.12
N SER A 129 20.51 1.15 5.96
CA SER A 129 21.30 1.90 4.99
C SER A 129 21.67 3.30 5.49
N ILE A 130 20.72 4.05 6.08
CA ILE A 130 20.99 5.36 6.70
C ILE A 130 21.95 5.23 7.89
N THR A 131 21.76 4.25 8.77
CA THR A 131 22.67 4.00 9.90
C THR A 131 24.08 3.65 9.42
N SER A 132 24.22 2.93 8.30
CA SER A 132 25.54 2.66 7.72
C SER A 132 26.26 3.92 7.24
N MET A 133 25.52 4.89 6.68
CA MET A 133 26.10 6.18 6.28
C MET A 133 26.53 7.01 7.48
N SER A 134 25.70 7.12 8.52
CA SER A 134 26.00 7.97 9.69
C SER A 134 27.10 7.41 10.60
N MET A 135 27.29 6.09 10.61
CA MET A 135 28.38 5.41 11.34
C MET A 135 29.62 5.12 10.48
N GLY A 136 29.57 5.37 9.17
CA GLY A 136 30.70 5.25 8.25
C GLY A 136 31.11 3.82 7.90
N LEU A 137 32.20 3.72 7.12
CA LEU A 137 32.62 2.51 6.38
C LEU A 137 32.68 1.22 7.22
N LEU A 138 33.11 1.29 8.49
CA LEU A 138 33.22 0.11 9.35
C LEU A 138 31.84 -0.46 9.75
N ALA A 139 30.84 0.40 9.92
CA ALA A 139 29.45 -0.01 10.14
C ALA A 139 28.84 -0.54 8.84
N THR A 140 29.09 0.10 7.69
CA THR A 140 28.69 -0.41 6.36
C THR A 140 29.24 -1.82 6.13
N HIS A 141 30.53 -2.04 6.41
CA HIS A 141 31.15 -3.36 6.32
C HIS A 141 30.53 -4.41 7.24
N ARG A 142 30.12 -4.03 8.46
CA ARG A 142 29.49 -4.94 9.43
C ARG A 142 28.03 -5.27 9.10
N LEU A 143 27.25 -4.29 8.61
CA LEU A 143 25.84 -4.46 8.27
C LEU A 143 25.65 -5.15 6.91
N PHE A 144 26.33 -4.68 5.87
CA PHE A 144 26.10 -5.12 4.50
C PHE A 144 27.08 -6.20 4.01
N GLY A 145 28.24 -6.38 4.64
CA GLY A 145 29.22 -7.41 4.24
C GLY A 145 28.73 -8.85 4.38
N LEU A 146 27.70 -9.07 5.20
CA LEU A 146 26.95 -10.33 5.26
C LEU A 146 26.21 -10.62 3.95
N TYR A 147 25.62 -9.61 3.33
CA TYR A 147 24.73 -9.75 2.17
C TYR A 147 25.44 -9.52 0.83
N VAL A 148 26.30 -8.51 0.73
CA VAL A 148 26.91 -8.05 -0.53
C VAL A 148 28.41 -7.74 -0.37
N SER A 149 29.19 -7.97 -1.43
CA SER A 149 30.59 -7.57 -1.50
C SER A 149 30.71 -6.06 -1.73
N ILE A 150 30.82 -5.28 -0.66
CA ILE A 150 30.79 -3.80 -0.67
C ILE A 150 31.81 -3.20 -1.66
N LYS A 151 33.07 -3.67 -1.67
CA LYS A 151 34.08 -3.20 -2.63
C LYS A 151 33.70 -3.42 -4.11
N LYS A 152 32.85 -4.41 -4.42
CA LYS A 152 32.29 -4.58 -5.77
C LYS A 152 31.08 -3.68 -6.02
N LEU A 153 30.30 -3.40 -4.98
CA LEU A 153 29.11 -2.54 -5.04
C LEU A 153 29.50 -1.07 -5.22
N GLU A 154 30.49 -0.59 -4.46
CA GLU A 154 31.12 0.73 -4.58
C GLU A 154 31.76 0.93 -5.96
N ASN A 155 32.44 -0.10 -6.49
CA ASN A 155 33.03 -0.06 -7.84
C ASN A 155 31.99 0.01 -8.98
N HIS A 156 30.70 -0.22 -8.71
CA HIS A 156 29.63 -0.24 -9.72
C HIS A 156 28.62 0.92 -9.56
N PHE A 157 28.25 1.25 -8.32
CA PHE A 157 27.27 2.29 -7.98
C PHE A 157 27.90 3.54 -7.33
N GLY A 158 29.22 3.57 -7.15
CA GLY A 158 29.94 4.63 -6.42
C GLY A 158 29.79 4.51 -4.89
N PRO A 159 30.55 5.30 -4.10
CA PRO A 159 30.51 5.25 -2.64
C PRO A 159 29.17 5.72 -2.05
N ILE A 160 28.33 6.40 -2.84
CA ILE A 160 26.99 6.86 -2.43
C ILE A 160 25.90 5.77 -2.52
N TRP A 161 26.25 4.52 -2.86
CA TRP A 161 25.29 3.43 -3.01
C TRP A 161 24.34 3.21 -1.80
N PRO A 162 24.71 3.44 -0.51
CA PRO A 162 23.77 3.26 0.60
C PRO A 162 22.68 4.34 0.61
N PHE A 163 22.97 5.55 0.13
CA PHE A 163 21.95 6.59 -0.05
C PHE A 163 20.93 6.16 -1.10
N ASN A 164 21.42 5.69 -2.26
CA ASN A 164 20.57 5.20 -3.34
C ASN A 164 19.70 4.02 -2.89
N LEU A 165 20.23 3.10 -2.09
CA LEU A 165 19.46 2.01 -1.49
C LEU A 165 18.37 2.53 -0.54
N ALA A 166 18.69 3.48 0.35
CA ALA A 166 17.69 4.07 1.27
C ALA A 166 16.55 4.74 0.51
N VAL A 167 16.88 5.53 -0.52
CA VAL A 167 15.91 6.22 -1.39
C VAL A 167 15.03 5.21 -2.13
N LEU A 168 15.61 4.19 -2.76
CA LEU A 168 14.87 3.12 -3.44
C LEU A 168 13.95 2.36 -2.48
N SER A 169 14.42 2.01 -1.29
CA SER A 169 13.61 1.32 -0.27
C SER A 169 12.42 2.17 0.21
N PHE A 170 12.57 3.48 0.38
CA PHE A 170 11.44 4.35 0.74
C PHE A 170 10.42 4.55 -0.39
N PHE A 171 10.88 4.73 -1.64
CA PHE A 171 9.96 4.82 -2.79
C PHE A 171 9.20 3.52 -3.00
N ALA A 172 9.87 2.36 -2.91
CA ALA A 172 9.21 1.06 -2.96
C ALA A 172 8.20 0.88 -1.81
N ALA A 173 8.56 1.22 -0.57
CA ALA A 173 7.65 1.14 0.57
C ALA A 173 6.40 2.01 0.37
N THR A 174 6.58 3.22 -0.19
CA THR A 174 5.46 4.13 -0.51
C THR A 174 4.51 3.52 -1.53
N ILE A 175 5.03 2.87 -2.58
CA ILE A 175 4.22 2.19 -3.60
C ILE A 175 3.44 1.01 -3.00
N VAL A 176 4.08 0.19 -2.16
CA VAL A 176 3.39 -0.95 -1.52
C VAL A 176 2.34 -0.47 -0.49
N ILE A 177 2.59 0.62 0.25
CA ILE A 177 1.60 1.25 1.14
C ILE A 177 0.39 1.77 0.35
N TRP A 178 0.60 2.45 -0.78
CA TRP A 178 -0.47 2.94 -1.65
C TRP A 178 -1.31 1.78 -2.22
N SER A 179 -0.66 0.75 -2.75
CA SER A 179 -1.31 -0.49 -3.21
C SER A 179 -2.09 -1.19 -2.09
N TYR A 180 -1.53 -1.27 -0.88
CA TYR A 180 -2.19 -1.86 0.28
C TYR A 180 -3.48 -1.12 0.65
N ILE A 181 -3.50 0.22 0.66
CA ILE A 181 -4.70 1.01 0.95
C ILE A 181 -5.82 0.71 -0.07
N ILE A 182 -5.47 0.55 -1.34
CA ILE A 182 -6.41 0.25 -2.42
C ILE A 182 -6.96 -1.18 -2.33
N VAL A 183 -6.08 -2.17 -2.10
CA VAL A 183 -6.49 -3.58 -1.85
C VAL A 183 -7.35 -3.68 -0.59
N ARG A 184 -7.05 -2.89 0.45
CA ARG A 184 -7.83 -2.85 1.68
C ARG A 184 -9.23 -2.27 1.46
N GLY A 185 -9.36 -1.15 0.75
CA GLY A 185 -10.67 -0.60 0.37
C GLY A 185 -11.51 -1.57 -0.47
N ALA A 186 -10.89 -2.37 -1.34
CA ALA A 186 -11.57 -3.43 -2.08
C ALA A 186 -12.00 -4.62 -1.19
N TYR A 187 -11.26 -4.93 -0.14
CA TYR A 187 -11.63 -5.93 0.87
C TYR A 187 -12.81 -5.44 1.73
N ASP A 188 -12.77 -4.19 2.19
CA ASP A 188 -13.84 -3.59 2.99
C ASP A 188 -15.14 -3.41 2.17
N TYR A 189 -15.06 -3.03 0.90
CA TYR A 189 -16.20 -3.06 -0.05
C TYR A 189 -16.89 -4.44 -0.13
N LEU A 190 -16.11 -5.52 -0.17
CA LEU A 190 -16.68 -6.87 -0.23
C LEU A 190 -17.32 -7.28 1.10
N LEU A 191 -16.81 -6.81 2.24
CA LEU A 191 -17.46 -7.00 3.55
C LEU A 191 -18.77 -6.22 3.65
N ASP A 192 -18.79 -4.95 3.24
CA ASP A 192 -19.99 -4.13 3.14
C ASP A 192 -21.05 -4.83 2.29
N LYS A 193 -20.68 -5.26 1.08
CA LYS A 193 -21.57 -5.99 0.17
C LYS A 193 -22.12 -7.26 0.83
N GLU A 194 -21.26 -8.06 1.48
CA GLU A 194 -21.69 -9.27 2.19
C GLU A 194 -22.61 -8.96 3.38
N TYR A 195 -22.46 -7.80 4.01
CA TYR A 195 -23.28 -7.35 5.14
C TYR A 195 -24.67 -6.86 4.70
N PHE A 196 -24.74 -5.92 3.75
CA PHE A 196 -26.01 -5.34 3.30
C PHE A 196 -26.86 -6.35 2.53
N MET A 197 -26.26 -7.18 1.67
CA MET A 197 -26.99 -8.23 0.93
C MET A 197 -27.60 -9.32 1.84
N LYS A 198 -27.20 -9.42 3.12
CA LYS A 198 -27.76 -10.35 4.11
C LYS A 198 -28.79 -9.74 5.06
N LYS A 199 -28.96 -8.41 5.06
CA LYS A 199 -29.85 -7.68 5.97
C LYS A 199 -30.59 -6.58 5.19
N PRO A 200 -31.76 -6.87 4.60
CA PRO A 200 -32.47 -5.93 3.73
C PRO A 200 -33.00 -4.67 4.44
N ASN A 201 -33.14 -4.71 5.78
CA ASN A 201 -33.65 -3.59 6.57
C ASN A 201 -32.55 -3.06 7.50
N ILE A 202 -31.69 -2.17 6.99
CA ILE A 202 -30.80 -1.34 7.81
C ILE A 202 -30.92 0.11 7.35
N GLU A 203 -31.57 0.94 8.17
CA GLU A 203 -31.60 2.39 7.99
C GLU A 203 -30.25 3.00 8.37
N MET A 204 -29.27 2.96 7.46
CA MET A 204 -28.16 3.90 7.51
C MET A 204 -28.57 5.23 6.87
N VAL A 205 -28.00 6.33 7.35
CA VAL A 205 -28.33 7.69 6.91
C VAL A 205 -27.08 8.30 6.27
N LYS A 206 -27.10 8.49 4.94
CA LYS A 206 -26.01 9.15 4.22
C LYS A 206 -26.01 10.63 4.61
N THR A 207 -25.13 11.03 5.53
CA THR A 207 -25.06 12.43 5.99
C THR A 207 -24.31 13.26 4.96
N ILE A 208 -25.02 13.68 3.91
CA ILE A 208 -24.47 14.55 2.87
C ILE A 208 -24.20 15.93 3.49
N VAL A 209 -22.93 16.27 3.67
CA VAL A 209 -22.52 17.61 4.08
C VAL A 209 -22.48 18.50 2.83
N VAL A 210 -23.63 19.06 2.48
CA VAL A 210 -23.74 20.06 1.42
C VAL A 210 -23.05 21.35 1.88
N ASN A 211 -21.76 21.47 1.58
CA ASN A 211 -21.09 22.76 1.58
C ASN A 211 -21.66 23.60 0.43
N GLY A 212 -22.61 24.48 0.74
CA GLY A 212 -23.10 25.49 -0.20
C GLY A 212 -21.96 26.41 -0.68
N MET A 213 -22.12 26.93 -1.90
CA MET A 213 -21.24 27.94 -2.50
C MET A 213 -21.46 29.32 -1.87
#